data_AF-I0I4S5-F1
#
_entry.id   AF-I0I4S5-F1
#
_cell.length_a   1.000
_cell.length_b   1.000
_cell.length_c   1.000
_cell.angle_alpha   90.00
_cell.angle_beta   90.00
_cell.angle_gamma   90.00
#
_symmetry.space_group_name_H-M   'P 1'
#
loop_
_entity.id
_entity.type
_entity.pdbx_description
1 polymer ?
#
loop_
_entity_poly.entity_id
_entity_poly.type
_entity_poly.pdbx_seq_one_letter_code
_entity_poly.pdbx_strand_id
1 'polypeptide(L)' 'MTKTLEHNMKQEYTWKEDPDDIIILVNRTNKNLILDLPTGRYRLDAGRRMRTLRSILKYPQIMELVENGSLTLE' A
#
# COMPACT_ATOMS: atom_id res chain seq x y z
N MET A 1 44.64 -14.06 -21.60
CA MET A 1 44.20 -13.38 -20.37
C MET A 1 43.24 -12.27 -20.76
N THR A 2 41.94 -12.54 -20.76
CA THR A 2 40.90 -11.54 -21.03
C THR A 2 40.16 -11.29 -19.72
N LYS A 3 40.36 -10.11 -19.15
CA LYS A 3 39.82 -9.71 -17.85
C LYS A 3 38.37 -9.29 -18.06
N THR A 4 37.43 -10.16 -17.71
CA THR A 4 36.00 -9.83 -17.68
C THR A 4 35.79 -8.79 -16.57
N LEU A 5 35.58 -7.53 -16.96
CA LEU A 5 35.20 -6.46 -16.05
C LEU A 5 33.72 -6.65 -15.72
N GLU A 6 33.44 -7.34 -14.62
CA GLU A 6 32.11 -7.32 -14.01
C GLU A 6 31.83 -5.90 -13.52
N HIS A 7 31.12 -5.13 -14.34
CA HIS A 7 30.62 -3.83 -13.94
C HIS A 7 29.46 -4.07 -12.97
N ASN A 8 29.80 -4.10 -11.69
CA ASN A 8 28.86 -4.18 -10.58
C ASN A 8 28.10 -2.83 -10.49
N MET A 9 27.18 -2.59 -11.43
CA MET A 9 26.34 -1.41 -11.41
C MET A 9 25.37 -1.55 -10.23
N LYS A 10 25.71 -0.95 -9.09
CA LYS A 10 24.72 -0.56 -8.09
C LYS A 10 23.64 0.21 -8.85
N GLN A 11 22.46 -0.38 -9.03
CA GLN A 11 21.30 0.35 -9.50
C GLN A 11 20.99 1.42 -8.44
N GLU A 12 21.40 2.66 -8.69
CA GLU A 12 20.90 3.80 -7.95
C GLU A 12 19.45 4.03 -8.40
N TYR A 13 18.52 3.44 -7.67
CA TYR A 13 17.12 3.81 -7.81
C TYR A 13 16.99 5.29 -7.41
N THR A 14 16.54 6.14 -8.35
CA THR A 14 16.24 7.55 -8.08
C THR A 14 15.06 7.71 -7.12
N TRP A 15 14.26 6.65 -6.99
CA TRP A 15 13.14 6.57 -6.08
C TRP A 15 13.61 5.96 -4.75
N LYS A 16 13.68 6.81 -3.73
CA LYS A 16 13.92 6.42 -2.34
C LYS A 16 12.58 6.50 -1.60
N GLU A 17 11.79 5.42 -1.65
CA GLU A 17 10.60 5.37 -0.81
C GLU A 17 11.03 5.22 0.65
N ASP A 18 10.41 6.00 1.53
CA ASP A 18 10.49 5.73 2.96
C ASP A 18 9.83 4.36 3.20
N PRO A 19 10.50 3.38 3.81
CA PRO A 19 9.86 2.10 4.15
C PRO A 19 8.56 2.28 4.95
N ASP A 20 8.42 3.39 5.67
CA ASP A 20 7.21 3.75 6.43
C ASP A 20 6.04 4.24 5.55
N ASP A 21 6.26 4.48 4.25
CA ASP A 21 5.23 4.88 3.30
C ASP A 21 4.37 3.71 2.83
N ILE A 22 4.85 2.46 2.88
CA ILE A 22 4.05 1.30 2.52
C ILE A 22 3.33 0.77 3.76
N ILE A 23 2.01 0.69 3.70
CA ILE A 23 1.15 0.16 4.77
C ILE A 23 0.28 -0.99 4.25
N ILE A 24 -0.22 -1.81 5.18
CA ILE A 24 -1.25 -2.80 4.90
C ILE A 24 -2.56 -2.33 5.52
N LEU A 25 -3.60 -2.20 4.70
CA LEU A 25 -4.98 -2.02 5.19
C LEU A 25 -5.67 -3.38 5.26
N VAL A 26 -6.25 -3.70 6.40
CA VAL A 26 -6.96 -4.96 6.65
C VAL A 26 -8.44 -4.69 6.93
N ASN A 27 -9.33 -5.33 6.16
CA ASN A 27 -10.77 -5.32 6.41
C ASN A 27 -11.10 -6.27 7.56
N ARG A 28 -11.50 -5.72 8.71
CA ARG A 28 -11.88 -6.47 9.91
C ARG A 28 -13.36 -6.85 9.96
N THR A 29 -14.14 -6.39 8.98
CA THR A 29 -15.57 -6.67 8.91
C THR A 29 -15.83 -8.00 8.20
N ASN A 30 -17.06 -8.51 8.35
CA ASN A 30 -17.59 -9.63 7.59
C ASN A 30 -18.27 -9.20 6.27
N LYS A 31 -18.06 -7.97 5.82
CA LYS A 31 -18.65 -7.39 4.61
C LYS A 31 -17.56 -6.95 3.64
N ASN A 32 -17.89 -6.93 2.36
CA ASN A 32 -17.01 -6.34 1.35
C ASN A 32 -17.08 -4.81 1.46
N LEU A 33 -15.93 -4.15 1.45
CA LEU A 33 -15.83 -2.69 1.43
C LEU A 33 -15.60 -2.23 0.00
N ILE A 34 -16.33 -1.18 -0.41
CA ILE A 34 -16.09 -0.48 -1.67
C ILE A 34 -15.38 0.82 -1.34
N LEU A 35 -14.14 0.95 -1.81
CA LEU A 35 -13.31 2.13 -1.62
C LEU A 35 -13.34 2.96 -2.90
N ASP A 36 -13.78 4.21 -2.80
CA ASP A 36 -13.76 5.15 -3.91
C ASP A 36 -12.37 5.84 -3.93
N LEU A 37 -11.42 5.23 -4.64
CA LEU A 37 -10.05 5.73 -4.77
C LEU A 37 -9.90 6.59 -6.05
N PRO A 38 -8.88 7.46 -6.14
CA PRO A 38 -8.64 8.25 -7.35
C PRO A 38 -8.36 7.39 -8.59
N THR A 39 -7.82 6.18 -8.38
CA THR A 39 -7.56 5.21 -9.44
C THR A 39 -8.82 4.45 -9.87
N GLY A 40 -9.96 4.71 -9.23
CA GLY A 40 -11.24 4.06 -9.45
C GLY A 40 -11.75 3.30 -8.22
N ARG A 41 -12.86 2.59 -8.41
CA ARG A 41 -13.47 1.78 -7.36
C ARG A 41 -12.66 0.52 -7.09
N TYR A 42 -12.28 0.34 -5.83
CA TYR A 42 -11.60 -0.85 -5.36
C TYR A 42 -12.50 -1.62 -4.37
N ARG A 43 -12.62 -2.93 -4.57
CA ARG A 43 -13.36 -3.81 -3.64
C ARG A 43 -12.38 -4.53 -2.74
N LEU A 44 -12.46 -4.29 -1.44
CA LEU A 44 -11.72 -5.04 -0.42
C LEU A 44 -12.66 -6.05 0.23
N ASP A 45 -12.50 -7.32 -0.15
CA ASP A 45 -13.37 -8.40 0.35
C ASP A 45 -13.21 -8.61 1.87
N ALA A 46 -14.24 -9.20 2.50
CA ALA A 46 -14.25 -9.48 3.93
C ALA A 46 -13.01 -10.27 4.39
N GLY A 47 -12.36 -9.83 5.46
CA GLY A 47 -11.15 -10.45 6.01
C GLY A 47 -9.91 -10.36 5.11
N ARG A 48 -9.96 -9.63 3.98
CA ARG A 48 -8.80 -9.44 3.09
C ARG A 48 -8.01 -8.20 3.46
N ARG A 49 -6.79 -8.15 2.91
CA ARG A 49 -5.83 -7.07 3.11
C ARG A 49 -5.33 -6.54 1.76
N MET A 50 -4.97 -5.27 1.74
CA MET A 50 -4.34 -4.61 0.59
C MET A 50 -3.08 -3.88 1.01
N ARG A 51 -2.04 -3.96 0.19
CA ARG A 51 -0.82 -3.17 0.35
C ARG A 51 -0.97 -1.88 -0.44
N THR A 52 -0.67 -0.74 0.18
CA THR A 52 -0.86 0.58 -0.42
C THR A 52 0.09 1.60 0.20
N LEU A 53 0.15 2.79 -0.37
CA LEU A 53 0.85 3.92 0.20
C LEU A 53 0.05 4.54 1.36
N ARG A 54 0.73 5.02 2.39
CA ARG A 54 0.20 5.73 3.55
C ARG A 54 -0.59 6.98 3.15
N SER A 55 -0.25 7.57 1.99
CA SER A 55 -0.99 8.70 1.41
C SER A 55 -2.48 8.40 1.20
N ILE A 56 -2.89 7.13 1.16
CA ILE A 56 -4.30 6.73 1.10
C ILE A 56 -5.12 7.20 2.32
N LEU A 57 -4.47 7.43 3.47
CA LEU A 57 -5.13 7.95 4.67
C LEU A 57 -5.61 9.40 4.51
N LYS A 58 -5.18 10.11 3.45
CA LYS A 58 -5.68 11.44 3.10
C LYS A 58 -7.11 11.41 2.58
N TYR A 59 -7.64 10.24 2.20
CA TYR A 59 -9.01 10.11 1.70
C TYR A 59 -9.99 9.95 2.88
N PRO A 60 -11.01 10.83 3.02
CA PRO A 60 -11.91 10.84 4.17
C PRO A 60 -12.58 9.49 4.45
N GLN A 61 -13.04 8.79 3.41
CA GLN A 61 -13.66 7.47 3.53
C GLN A 61 -12.72 6.46 4.23
N ILE A 62 -11.44 6.48 3.88
CA ILE A 62 -10.46 5.55 4.43
C ILE A 62 -10.19 5.89 5.89
N MET A 63 -10.04 7.19 6.19
CA MET A 63 -9.86 7.66 7.56
C MET A 63 -11.03 7.25 8.45
N GLU A 64 -12.27 7.48 8.01
CA GLU A 64 -13.49 7.12 8.75
C GLU A 64 -13.57 5.61 9.03
N LEU A 65 -13.25 4.78 8.03
CA LEU A 65 -13.22 3.32 8.18
C LEU A 65 -12.12 2.86 9.14
N VAL A 66 -11.00 3.58 9.22
CA VAL A 66 -9.93 3.29 10.20
C VAL A 66 -10.36 3.71 11.60
N GLU A 67 -10.92 4.90 11.74
CA GLU A 67 -11.40 5.44 13.01
C GLU A 67 -12.53 4.60 13.63
N ASN A 68 -13.41 4.05 12.80
CA ASN A 68 -14.49 3.17 13.26
C ASN A 68 -14.06 1.70 13.41
N GLY A 69 -12.81 1.36 13.09
CA GLY A 69 -12.24 0.01 13.25
C GLY A 69 -12.62 -0.99 12.15
N SER A 70 -13.36 -0.59 11.12
CA SER A 70 -13.67 -1.45 9.96
C SER A 70 -12.42 -1.77 9.13
N LEU A 71 -11.49 -0.81 9.06
CA LEU A 71 -10.14 -0.97 8.52
C LEU A 71 -9.11 -0.84 9.66
N THR A 72 -8.03 -1.61 9.56
CA THR A 72 -6.88 -1.49 10.47
C THR A 72 -5.58 -1.41 9.67
N LEU A 73 -4.61 -0.69 10.22
CA LEU A 73 -3.25 -0.54 9.70
C LEU A 73 -2.36 -1.65 10.27
N GLU A 74 -1.69 -2.40 9.41
CA GLU A 74 -0.63 -3.37 9.73
C GLU A 74 0.69 -3.03 9.03
#